data_AF-A0A1I4WGV9-F1
#
_entry.id   AF-A0A1I4WGV9-F1
#
_cell.length_a   1.000
_cell.length_b   1.000
_cell.length_c   1.000
_cell.angle_alpha   90.00
_cell.angle_beta   90.00
_cell.angle_gamma   90.00
#
_symmetry.space_group_name_H-M   'P 1'
#
loop_
_entity.id
_entity.type
_entity.pdbx_description
1 polymer ?
#
loop_
_entity_poly.entity_id
_entity_poly.type
_entity_poly.pdbx_seq_one_letter_code
_entity_poly.pdbx_strand_id
1 'polypeptide(L)'
;MPFLRTSLLSAEPAGVLQSLDELFALAHAMEQEAAKRYDALADDMREQGKDDLADVFAKLAAAEREHVDSVTRWSQSRRGKIPDPAMVRWEAPETLAPESAAEVKTSRLMTPYRALAMAVRNEERAFAFWSYLAAYSDDRDIKKASEAMAKEELGHVATLRKERRRAYHREHERSGAEASSVPLRQIDAQRLELRLVLQLSDLEQRLSGPAAIRTQDIRQQTIEMADATVGLGSFPASMERKGPLEIAEALVDGYLDGAERSSDAAHLERLQQLAERAISRLAWLRSLSAD
;
A
#
# COMPACT_ATOMS: atom_id res chain seq x y z
N MET A 1 11.94 -19.16 15.38
CA MET A 1 10.54 -18.76 15.63
C MET A 1 10.06 -18.02 14.40
N PRO A 2 8.99 -18.46 13.71
CA PRO A 2 8.59 -17.84 12.46
C PRO A 2 8.00 -16.46 12.74
N PHE A 3 8.43 -15.47 11.97
CA PHE A 3 7.92 -14.11 11.96
C PHE A 3 6.39 -14.13 11.93
N LEU A 4 5.74 -13.57 12.94
CA LEU A 4 4.30 -13.27 12.89
C LEU A 4 4.10 -12.09 11.93
N ARG A 5 4.22 -12.36 10.62
CA ARG A 5 3.53 -11.56 9.62
C ARG A 5 2.05 -11.67 9.97
N THR A 6 1.38 -10.55 10.25
CA THR A 6 -0.07 -10.52 10.30
C THR A 6 -0.56 -11.16 9.00
N SER A 7 -1.21 -12.31 9.10
CA SER A 7 -1.67 -13.04 7.92
C SER A 7 -2.63 -12.13 7.15
N LEU A 8 -2.34 -11.89 5.87
CA LEU A 8 -3.23 -11.11 5.01
C LEU A 8 -4.58 -11.84 4.88
N LEU A 9 -4.56 -13.17 4.91
CA LEU A 9 -5.76 -13.99 4.99
C LEU A 9 -6.12 -14.22 6.47
N SER A 10 -7.30 -13.76 6.87
CA SER A 10 -7.82 -13.96 8.23
C SER A 10 -8.22 -15.42 8.51
N ALA A 11 -8.47 -16.20 7.46
CA ALA A 11 -8.70 -17.63 7.48
C ALA A 11 -8.28 -18.24 6.12
N GLU A 12 -8.03 -19.55 6.07
CA GLU A 12 -7.92 -20.25 4.79
C GLU A 12 -9.24 -20.12 4.02
N PRO A 13 -9.19 -19.77 2.72
CA PRO A 13 -10.40 -19.74 1.90
C PRO A 13 -11.09 -21.10 1.89
N ALA A 14 -12.40 -21.13 2.14
CA ALA A 14 -13.14 -22.33 2.56
C ALA A 14 -13.41 -23.39 1.47
N GLY A 15 -12.59 -23.49 0.42
CA GLY A 15 -12.79 -24.50 -0.63
C GLY A 15 -11.79 -24.47 -1.78
N VAL A 16 -12.13 -25.21 -2.84
CA VAL A 16 -11.43 -25.18 -4.15
C VAL A 16 -12.48 -24.85 -5.21
N LEU A 17 -12.18 -23.88 -6.08
CA LEU A 17 -13.06 -23.53 -7.20
C LEU A 17 -13.20 -24.72 -8.16
N GLN A 18 -14.42 -25.06 -8.54
CA GLN A 18 -14.71 -26.23 -9.37
C GLN A 18 -14.76 -25.92 -10.86
N SER A 19 -14.81 -24.63 -11.23
CA SER A 19 -14.84 -24.20 -12.63
C SER A 19 -14.40 -22.74 -12.82
N LEU A 20 -14.01 -22.39 -14.04
CA LEU A 20 -13.82 -20.99 -14.44
C LEU A 20 -15.10 -20.14 -14.29
N ASP A 21 -16.27 -20.75 -14.45
CA ASP A 21 -17.54 -20.03 -14.34
C ASP A 21 -17.78 -19.58 -12.89
N GLU A 22 -17.41 -20.42 -11.93
CA GLU A 22 -17.41 -20.09 -10.50
C GLU A 22 -16.38 -19.01 -10.17
N LEU A 23 -15.17 -19.08 -10.76
CA LEU A 23 -14.14 -18.05 -10.60
C LEU A 23 -14.64 -16.67 -11.05
N PHE A 24 -15.21 -16.59 -12.25
CA PHE A 24 -15.72 -15.31 -12.78
C PHE A 24 -16.89 -14.78 -11.97
N ALA A 25 -17.79 -15.67 -11.51
CA ALA A 25 -18.89 -15.28 -10.63
C ALA A 25 -18.36 -14.70 -9.31
N LEU A 26 -17.36 -15.35 -8.70
CA LEU A 26 -16.76 -14.91 -7.46
C LEU A 26 -16.02 -13.58 -7.60
N ALA A 27 -15.17 -13.44 -8.62
CA ALA A 27 -14.47 -12.18 -8.92
C ALA A 27 -15.49 -11.05 -9.11
N HIS A 28 -16.48 -11.24 -9.97
CA HIS A 28 -17.52 -10.23 -10.22
C HIS A 28 -18.28 -9.84 -8.93
N ALA A 29 -18.57 -10.80 -8.05
CA ALA A 29 -19.23 -10.52 -6.78
C ALA A 29 -18.35 -9.72 -5.81
N MET A 30 -17.05 -10.04 -5.73
CA MET A 30 -16.08 -9.30 -4.93
C MET A 30 -15.98 -7.84 -5.38
N GLU A 31 -15.79 -7.59 -6.68
CA GLU A 31 -15.70 -6.23 -7.24
C GLU A 31 -17.00 -5.45 -7.02
N GLN A 32 -18.15 -6.08 -7.26
CA GLN A 32 -19.44 -5.42 -7.10
C GLN A 32 -19.72 -5.04 -5.63
N GLU A 33 -19.34 -5.90 -4.69
CA GLU A 33 -19.48 -5.62 -3.26
C GLU A 33 -18.52 -4.50 -2.81
N ALA A 34 -17.28 -4.48 -3.31
CA ALA A 34 -16.34 -3.39 -3.07
C ALA A 34 -16.88 -2.05 -3.58
N ALA A 35 -17.39 -2.00 -4.83
CA ALA A 35 -17.99 -0.81 -5.41
C ALA A 35 -19.14 -0.25 -4.55
N LYS A 36 -20.09 -1.11 -4.17
CA LYS A 36 -21.24 -0.74 -3.32
C LYS A 36 -20.80 -0.18 -1.97
N ARG A 37 -19.79 -0.79 -1.34
CA ARG A 37 -19.28 -0.35 -0.04
C ARG A 37 -18.61 1.01 -0.13
N TYR A 38 -17.78 1.23 -1.14
CA TYR A 38 -17.13 2.52 -1.34
C TYR A 38 -18.14 3.62 -1.73
N ASP A 39 -19.17 3.32 -2.51
CA ASP A 39 -20.27 4.27 -2.75
C ASP A 39 -20.96 4.68 -1.44
N ALA A 40 -21.31 3.70 -0.59
CA ALA A 40 -21.94 3.96 0.70
C ALA A 40 -21.04 4.77 1.65
N LEU A 41 -19.72 4.55 1.61
CA LEU A 41 -18.77 5.37 2.35
C LEU A 41 -18.65 6.78 1.78
N ALA A 42 -18.66 6.94 0.45
CA ALA A 42 -18.61 8.24 -0.19
C ALA A 42 -19.84 9.09 0.20
N ASP A 43 -21.02 8.49 0.22
CA ASP A 43 -22.27 9.17 0.60
C ASP A 43 -22.28 9.56 2.08
N ASP A 44 -21.86 8.66 2.99
CA ASP A 44 -21.73 8.98 4.41
C ASP A 44 -20.72 10.13 4.66
N MET A 45 -19.61 10.17 3.92
CA MET A 45 -18.65 11.27 4.02
C MET A 45 -19.21 12.60 3.51
N ARG A 46 -20.06 12.58 2.47
CA ARG A 46 -20.79 13.78 2.02
C ARG A 46 -21.77 14.28 3.06
N GLU A 47 -22.54 13.40 3.69
CA GLU A 47 -23.47 13.75 4.77
C GLU A 47 -22.75 14.39 5.96
N GLN A 48 -21.51 13.97 6.22
CA GLN A 48 -20.65 14.53 7.27
C GLN A 48 -19.87 15.79 6.84
N GLY A 49 -20.02 16.27 5.60
CA GLY A 49 -19.30 17.43 5.07
C GLY A 49 -17.80 17.22 4.84
N LYS A 50 -17.36 15.96 4.66
CA LYS A 50 -15.97 15.56 4.44
C LYS A 50 -15.69 15.33 2.96
N ASP A 51 -15.83 16.38 2.15
CA ASP A 51 -15.78 16.30 0.68
C ASP A 51 -14.49 15.64 0.14
N ASP A 52 -13.32 16.00 0.68
CA ASP A 52 -12.02 15.42 0.28
C ASP A 52 -12.01 13.88 0.44
N LEU A 53 -12.71 13.36 1.45
CA LEU A 53 -12.77 11.93 1.75
C LEU A 53 -13.85 11.23 0.93
N ALA A 54 -14.99 11.91 0.69
CA ALA A 54 -16.01 11.44 -0.24
C ALA A 54 -15.44 11.25 -1.64
N ASP A 55 -14.61 12.18 -2.11
CA ASP A 55 -13.94 12.10 -3.41
C ASP A 55 -13.00 10.90 -3.52
N VAL A 56 -12.29 10.55 -2.44
CA VAL A 56 -11.44 9.36 -2.40
C VAL A 56 -12.29 8.10 -2.56
N PHE A 57 -13.36 7.95 -1.78
CA PHE A 57 -14.21 6.77 -1.85
C PHE A 57 -14.98 6.68 -3.17
N ALA A 58 -15.42 7.81 -3.75
CA ALA A 58 -16.06 7.83 -5.06
C ALA A 58 -15.11 7.36 -6.18
N LYS A 59 -13.82 7.72 -6.10
CA LYS A 59 -12.80 7.24 -7.03
C LYS A 59 -12.54 5.75 -6.87
N LEU A 60 -12.47 5.25 -5.64
CA LEU A 60 -12.35 3.82 -5.36
C LEU A 60 -13.55 3.06 -5.95
N ALA A 61 -14.77 3.49 -5.66
CA ALA A 61 -15.97 2.86 -6.21
C ALA A 61 -16.02 2.87 -7.75
N ALA A 62 -15.51 3.93 -8.39
CA ALA A 62 -15.41 3.99 -9.84
C ALA A 62 -14.41 2.96 -10.40
N ALA A 63 -13.24 2.80 -9.76
CA ALA A 63 -12.27 1.78 -10.14
C ALA A 63 -12.88 0.36 -10.03
N GLU A 64 -13.58 0.05 -8.93
CA GLU A 64 -14.22 -1.27 -8.77
C GLU A 64 -15.29 -1.55 -9.83
N ARG A 65 -16.02 -0.53 -10.29
CA ARG A 65 -16.96 -0.69 -11.42
C ARG A 65 -16.24 -1.02 -12.72
N GLU A 66 -15.08 -0.42 -12.96
CA GLU A 66 -14.24 -0.78 -14.12
C GLU A 66 -13.75 -2.24 -14.02
N HIS A 67 -13.50 -2.76 -12.82
CA HIS A 67 -13.18 -4.18 -12.61
C HIS A 67 -14.37 -5.09 -12.90
N VAL A 68 -15.57 -4.74 -12.42
CA VAL A 68 -16.82 -5.47 -12.74
C VAL A 68 -16.98 -5.60 -14.27
N ASP A 69 -16.79 -4.52 -15.01
CA ASP A 69 -16.87 -4.51 -16.47
C ASP A 69 -15.75 -5.35 -17.12
N SER A 70 -14.55 -5.34 -16.53
CA SER A 70 -13.40 -6.12 -17.01
C SER A 70 -13.60 -7.62 -16.80
N VAL A 71 -14.05 -8.04 -15.62
CA VAL A 71 -14.41 -9.44 -15.33
C VAL A 71 -15.55 -9.91 -16.23
N THR A 72 -16.57 -9.07 -16.45
CA THR A 72 -17.69 -9.39 -17.34
C THR A 72 -17.22 -9.64 -18.78
N ARG A 73 -16.41 -8.73 -19.33
CA ARG A 73 -15.82 -8.89 -20.67
C ARG A 73 -14.91 -10.11 -20.75
N TRP A 74 -14.15 -10.38 -19.70
CA TRP A 74 -13.26 -11.53 -19.66
C TRP A 74 -14.04 -12.85 -19.66
N SER A 75 -15.08 -12.97 -18.83
CA SER A 75 -15.98 -14.13 -18.81
C SER A 75 -16.66 -14.34 -20.16
N GLN A 76 -17.19 -13.27 -20.77
CA GLN A 76 -17.80 -13.35 -22.10
C GLN A 76 -16.80 -13.85 -23.15
N SER A 77 -15.56 -13.37 -23.12
CA SER A 77 -14.52 -13.79 -24.09
C SER A 77 -14.09 -15.25 -23.92
N ARG A 78 -14.04 -15.75 -22.68
CA ARG A 78 -13.53 -17.09 -22.35
C ARG A 78 -14.61 -18.17 -22.35
N ARG A 79 -15.84 -17.80 -22.00
CA ARG A 79 -16.94 -18.73 -21.71
C ARG A 79 -18.20 -18.46 -22.53
N GLY A 80 -18.26 -17.34 -23.26
CA GLY A 80 -19.42 -16.96 -24.06
C GLY A 80 -20.63 -16.49 -23.24
N LYS A 81 -20.45 -16.28 -21.94
CA LYS A 81 -21.50 -15.86 -21.00
C LYS A 81 -20.98 -14.83 -20.02
N ILE A 82 -21.89 -14.03 -19.48
CA ILE A 82 -21.62 -13.15 -18.34
C ILE A 82 -21.51 -13.97 -17.05
N PRO A 83 -20.81 -13.47 -16.01
CA PRO A 83 -20.76 -14.10 -14.70
C PRO A 83 -22.16 -14.29 -14.12
N ASP A 84 -22.46 -15.49 -13.60
CA ASP A 84 -23.74 -15.81 -12.96
C ASP A 84 -23.60 -15.71 -11.44
N PRO A 85 -24.26 -14.74 -10.77
CA PRO A 85 -24.18 -14.61 -9.32
C PRO A 85 -24.64 -15.87 -8.55
N ALA A 86 -25.51 -16.69 -9.14
CA ALA A 86 -25.96 -17.94 -8.50
C ALA A 86 -24.85 -19.01 -8.40
N MET A 87 -23.74 -18.82 -9.12
CA MET A 87 -22.58 -19.71 -9.06
C MET A 87 -21.64 -19.37 -7.89
N VAL A 88 -21.84 -18.25 -7.19
CA VAL A 88 -21.03 -17.89 -6.02
C VAL A 88 -21.44 -18.79 -4.85
N ARG A 89 -20.66 -19.86 -4.63
CA ARG A 89 -20.87 -20.82 -3.53
C ARG A 89 -20.11 -20.47 -2.26
N TRP A 90 -19.26 -19.44 -2.34
CA TRP A 90 -18.38 -19.02 -1.28
C TRP A 90 -18.93 -17.75 -0.66
N GLU A 91 -18.80 -17.62 0.66
CA GLU A 91 -18.77 -16.29 1.25
C GLU A 91 -17.49 -15.62 0.75
N ALA A 92 -17.64 -14.66 -0.16
CA ALA A 92 -16.51 -13.86 -0.63
C ALA A 92 -15.82 -13.24 0.60
N PRO A 93 -14.47 -13.21 0.65
CA PRO A 93 -13.76 -12.57 1.73
C PRO A 93 -14.29 -11.15 1.92
N GLU A 94 -14.62 -10.76 3.14
CA GLU A 94 -15.09 -9.41 3.40
C GLU A 94 -14.02 -8.41 2.93
N THR A 95 -14.40 -7.58 1.95
CA THR A 95 -13.54 -6.54 1.35
C THR A 95 -13.15 -5.49 2.38
N LEU A 96 -13.95 -5.31 3.44
CA LEU A 96 -13.65 -4.56 4.65
C LEU A 96 -14.21 -5.35 5.83
N ALA A 97 -13.40 -5.59 6.85
CA ALA A 97 -13.90 -6.10 8.12
C ALA A 97 -14.92 -5.10 8.70
N PRO A 98 -16.03 -5.55 9.33
CA PRO A 98 -17.06 -4.71 9.92
C PRO A 98 -16.49 -3.66 10.88
N GLU A 99 -15.44 -4.03 11.62
CA GLU A 99 -14.72 -3.13 12.53
C GLU A 99 -14.04 -1.98 11.78
N SER A 100 -13.42 -2.27 10.64
CA SER A 100 -12.78 -1.25 9.78
C SER A 100 -13.83 -0.34 9.13
N ALA A 101 -14.96 -0.89 8.69
CA ALA A 101 -16.06 -0.08 8.15
C ALA A 101 -16.69 0.83 9.23
N ALA A 102 -16.87 0.32 10.46
CA ALA A 102 -17.35 1.11 11.59
C ALA A 102 -16.35 2.21 11.98
N GLU A 103 -15.05 1.92 11.93
CA GLU A 103 -13.99 2.91 12.16
C GLU A 103 -14.05 4.04 11.13
N VAL A 104 -14.24 3.75 9.83
CA VAL A 104 -14.39 4.78 8.79
C VAL A 104 -15.55 5.72 9.08
N LYS A 105 -16.71 5.16 9.44
CA LYS A 105 -17.93 5.95 9.63
C LYS A 105 -17.88 6.83 10.88
N THR A 106 -17.28 6.32 11.96
CA THR A 106 -17.35 6.96 13.28
C THR A 106 -16.10 7.74 13.65
N SER A 107 -14.95 7.45 13.03
CA SER A 107 -13.69 8.06 13.41
C SER A 107 -13.56 9.48 12.87
N ARG A 108 -13.46 10.45 13.78
CA ARG A 108 -13.02 11.82 13.46
C ARG A 108 -11.56 11.88 12.99
N LEU A 109 -10.81 10.79 13.16
CA LEU A 109 -9.41 10.70 12.74
C LEU A 109 -9.27 10.14 11.32
N MET A 110 -10.37 9.84 10.61
CA MET A 110 -10.32 9.35 9.24
C MET A 110 -9.89 10.48 8.29
N THR A 111 -8.80 10.27 7.56
CA THR A 111 -8.23 11.20 6.58
C THR A 111 -8.12 10.52 5.22
N PRO A 112 -7.99 11.26 4.10
CA PRO A 112 -7.69 10.70 2.79
C PRO A 112 -6.52 9.71 2.82
N TYR A 113 -5.43 10.04 3.53
CA TYR A 113 -4.30 9.13 3.73
C TYR A 113 -4.72 7.80 4.36
N ARG A 114 -5.51 7.84 5.43
CA ARG A 114 -5.95 6.62 6.13
C ARG A 114 -6.93 5.78 5.30
N ALA A 115 -7.86 6.40 4.60
CA ALA A 115 -8.76 5.69 3.69
C ALA A 115 -7.99 4.97 2.57
N LEU A 116 -6.99 5.63 1.96
CA LEU A 116 -6.12 5.00 0.97
C LEU A 116 -5.23 3.91 1.59
N ALA A 117 -4.79 4.06 2.84
CA ALA A 117 -4.07 3.01 3.55
C ALA A 117 -4.93 1.76 3.78
N MET A 118 -6.23 1.95 4.05
CA MET A 118 -7.19 0.85 4.16
C MET A 118 -7.42 0.18 2.80
N ALA A 119 -7.64 0.97 1.74
CA ALA A 119 -7.80 0.44 0.39
C ALA A 119 -6.59 -0.41 -0.05
N VAL A 120 -5.36 0.07 0.20
CA VAL A 120 -4.14 -0.71 -0.06
C VAL A 120 -4.16 -2.07 0.64
N ARG A 121 -4.62 -2.14 1.89
CA ARG A 121 -4.71 -3.41 2.63
C ARG A 121 -5.77 -4.33 2.02
N ASN A 122 -6.88 -3.79 1.52
CA ASN A 122 -7.92 -4.57 0.87
C ASN A 122 -7.38 -5.22 -0.41
N GLU A 123 -6.64 -4.47 -1.24
CA GLU A 123 -5.99 -5.04 -2.44
C GLU A 123 -4.91 -6.07 -2.09
N GLU A 124 -4.12 -5.83 -1.04
CA GLU A 124 -3.14 -6.82 -0.57
C GLU A 124 -3.81 -8.13 -0.12
N ARG A 125 -5.01 -8.05 0.45
CA ARG A 125 -5.83 -9.22 0.82
C ARG A 125 -6.37 -9.93 -0.42
N ALA A 126 -6.87 -9.19 -1.41
CA ALA A 126 -7.30 -9.73 -2.69
C ALA A 126 -6.16 -10.45 -3.41
N PHE A 127 -4.97 -9.83 -3.47
CA PHE A 127 -3.75 -10.44 -4.00
C PHE A 127 -3.43 -11.77 -3.31
N ALA A 128 -3.45 -11.79 -1.98
CA ALA A 128 -3.16 -13.00 -1.21
C ALA A 128 -4.21 -14.10 -1.47
N PHE A 129 -5.48 -13.72 -1.59
CA PHE A 129 -6.59 -14.61 -1.90
C PHE A 129 -6.44 -15.27 -3.28
N TRP A 130 -6.21 -14.48 -4.33
CA TRP A 130 -6.01 -15.00 -5.68
C TRP A 130 -4.73 -15.83 -5.80
N SER A 131 -3.66 -15.43 -5.11
CA SER A 131 -2.42 -16.21 -5.03
C SER A 131 -2.63 -17.57 -4.37
N TYR A 132 -3.46 -17.62 -3.32
CA TYR A 132 -3.85 -18.88 -2.68
C TYR A 132 -4.62 -19.77 -3.67
N LEU A 133 -5.66 -19.25 -4.34
CA LEU A 133 -6.41 -20.01 -5.32
C LEU A 133 -5.54 -20.55 -6.47
N ALA A 134 -4.57 -19.75 -6.94
CA ALA A 134 -3.61 -20.19 -7.95
C ALA A 134 -2.70 -21.33 -7.46
N ALA A 135 -2.31 -21.32 -6.19
CA ALA A 135 -1.41 -22.31 -5.61
C ALA A 135 -2.10 -23.65 -5.32
N TYR A 136 -3.37 -23.63 -4.93
CA TYR A 136 -4.11 -24.81 -4.45
C TYR A 136 -5.10 -25.40 -5.48
N SER A 137 -5.23 -24.79 -6.67
CA SER A 137 -6.04 -25.34 -7.76
C SER A 137 -5.28 -26.38 -8.58
N ASP A 138 -5.88 -27.56 -8.76
CA ASP A 138 -5.41 -28.60 -9.68
C ASP A 138 -5.79 -28.32 -11.15
N ASP A 139 -6.80 -27.47 -11.38
CA ASP A 139 -7.21 -27.04 -12.72
C ASP A 139 -6.26 -25.95 -13.25
N ARG A 140 -5.67 -26.21 -14.44
CA ARG A 140 -4.68 -25.31 -15.06
C ARG A 140 -5.28 -23.98 -15.52
N ASP A 141 -6.54 -23.97 -15.92
CA ASP A 141 -7.20 -22.75 -16.39
C ASP A 141 -7.61 -21.87 -15.21
N ILE A 142 -8.12 -22.47 -14.13
CA ILE A 142 -8.38 -21.75 -12.87
C ILE A 142 -7.07 -21.16 -12.33
N LYS A 143 -5.99 -21.94 -12.33
CA LYS A 143 -4.67 -21.45 -11.90
C LYS A 143 -4.23 -20.20 -12.67
N LYS A 144 -4.27 -20.26 -14.01
CA LYS A 144 -3.90 -19.11 -14.86
C LYS A 144 -4.81 -17.90 -14.65
N ALA A 145 -6.10 -18.12 -14.45
CA ALA A 145 -7.04 -17.03 -14.19
C ALA A 145 -6.78 -16.38 -12.83
N SER A 146 -6.58 -17.17 -11.78
CA SER A 146 -6.22 -16.67 -10.45
C SER A 146 -4.86 -15.94 -10.45
N GLU A 147 -3.86 -16.42 -11.19
CA GLU A 147 -2.59 -15.71 -11.38
C GLU A 147 -2.78 -14.35 -12.07
N ALA A 148 -3.69 -14.26 -13.05
CA ALA A 148 -4.00 -13.02 -13.73
C ALA A 148 -4.69 -12.01 -12.79
N MET A 149 -5.68 -12.45 -12.01
CA MET A 149 -6.31 -11.62 -10.98
C MET A 149 -5.27 -11.13 -9.96
N ALA A 150 -4.44 -12.02 -9.41
CA ALA A 150 -3.39 -11.63 -8.45
C ALA A 150 -2.44 -10.58 -9.04
N LYS A 151 -2.08 -10.69 -10.32
CA LYS A 151 -1.23 -9.70 -10.99
C LYS A 151 -1.92 -8.34 -11.11
N GLU A 152 -3.22 -8.32 -11.39
CA GLU A 152 -4.04 -7.10 -11.45
C GLU A 152 -4.06 -6.38 -10.10
N GLU A 153 -4.27 -7.12 -9.00
CA GLU A 153 -4.26 -6.54 -7.64
C GLU A 153 -2.91 -5.90 -7.27
N LEU A 154 -1.79 -6.46 -7.73
CA LEU A 154 -0.48 -5.82 -7.53
C LEU A 154 -0.39 -4.45 -8.23
N GLY A 155 -1.05 -4.30 -9.39
CA GLY A 155 -1.20 -3.03 -10.08
C GLY A 155 -2.04 -2.02 -9.28
N HIS A 156 -3.12 -2.49 -8.66
CA HIS A 156 -3.97 -1.69 -7.79
C HIS A 156 -3.22 -1.23 -6.55
N VAL A 157 -2.55 -2.14 -5.84
CA VAL A 157 -1.68 -1.84 -4.69
C VAL A 157 -0.66 -0.75 -5.03
N ALA A 158 0.00 -0.84 -6.19
CA ALA A 158 0.98 0.15 -6.62
C ALA A 158 0.34 1.53 -6.83
N THR A 159 -0.79 1.58 -7.53
CA THR A 159 -1.55 2.81 -7.80
C THR A 159 -2.05 3.46 -6.52
N LEU A 160 -2.65 2.69 -5.61
CA LEU A 160 -3.18 3.19 -4.34
C LEU A 160 -2.06 3.64 -3.40
N ARG A 161 -0.91 2.95 -3.36
CA ARG A 161 0.25 3.41 -2.58
C ARG A 161 0.76 4.76 -3.07
N LYS A 162 0.72 5.02 -4.37
CA LYS A 162 1.05 6.31 -4.97
C LYS A 162 0.06 7.40 -4.55
N GLU A 163 -1.24 7.15 -4.68
CA GLU A 163 -2.25 8.11 -4.22
C GLU A 163 -2.16 8.37 -2.71
N ARG A 164 -1.85 7.34 -1.92
CA ARG A 164 -1.63 7.47 -0.47
C ARG A 164 -0.47 8.41 -0.15
N ARG A 165 0.67 8.30 -0.84
CA ARG A 165 1.80 9.24 -0.68
C ARG A 165 1.39 10.66 -1.02
N ARG A 166 0.65 10.87 -2.12
CA ARG A 166 0.13 12.19 -2.49
C ARG A 166 -0.79 12.77 -1.42
N ALA A 167 -1.65 11.95 -0.83
CA ALA A 167 -2.51 12.36 0.29
C ALA A 167 -1.70 12.75 1.53
N TYR A 168 -0.67 11.96 1.88
CA TYR A 168 0.24 12.28 2.99
C TYR A 168 0.88 13.66 2.82
N HIS A 169 1.43 13.96 1.64
CA HIS A 169 2.06 15.25 1.37
C HIS A 169 1.07 16.41 1.47
N ARG A 170 -0.12 16.29 0.88
CA ARG A 170 -1.17 17.32 0.99
C ARG A 170 -1.56 17.60 2.44
N GLU A 171 -1.70 16.57 3.27
CA GLU A 171 -2.04 16.70 4.69
C GLU A 171 -0.91 17.40 5.48
N HIS A 172 0.35 17.08 5.19
CA HIS A 172 1.51 17.65 5.88
C HIS A 172 1.82 19.09 5.43
N GLU A 173 1.59 19.42 4.17
CA GLU A 173 1.68 20.79 3.65
C GLU A 173 0.58 21.68 4.28
N ARG A 174 -0.67 21.21 4.33
CA ARG A 174 -1.77 21.94 4.98
C ARG A 174 -1.50 22.18 6.47
N SER A 175 -1.06 21.14 7.19
CA SER A 175 -0.70 21.26 8.62
C SER A 175 0.46 22.23 8.85
N GLY A 176 1.43 22.27 7.93
CA GLY A 176 2.55 23.22 7.97
C GLY A 176 2.14 24.67 7.68
N ALA A 177 1.19 24.86 6.76
CA ALA A 177 0.64 26.17 6.39
C ALA A 177 -0.27 26.75 7.49
N GLU A 178 -1.09 25.92 8.15
CA GLU A 178 -1.95 26.35 9.26
C GLU A 178 -1.15 26.64 10.54
N ALA A 179 -0.01 25.97 10.73
CA ALA A 179 0.81 26.12 11.93
C ALA A 179 1.85 27.26 11.87
N SER A 180 2.12 27.89 10.70
CA SER A 180 3.25 28.82 10.57
C SER A 180 3.02 29.99 9.59
N SER A 181 3.09 31.22 10.13
CA SER A 181 3.40 32.45 9.37
C SER A 181 4.90 32.66 9.13
N VAL A 182 5.72 31.63 9.39
CA VAL A 182 7.18 31.62 9.24
C VAL A 182 7.54 30.50 8.24
N PRO A 183 8.37 30.76 7.22
CA PRO A 183 8.74 29.73 6.25
C PRO A 183 9.43 28.55 6.97
N LEU A 184 8.79 27.37 6.89
CA LEU A 184 9.34 26.13 7.40
C LEU A 184 10.66 25.86 6.67
N ARG A 185 11.78 25.83 7.41
CA ARG A 185 13.07 25.41 6.84
C ARG A 185 12.91 24.00 6.25
N GLN A 186 13.24 23.87 4.98
CA GLN A 186 13.33 22.59 4.29
C GLN A 186 14.77 22.10 4.29
N ILE A 187 14.94 20.78 4.27
CA ILE A 187 16.23 20.08 4.19
C ILE A 187 16.17 19.03 3.10
N ASP A 188 17.33 18.62 2.60
CA ASP A 188 17.44 17.57 1.60
C ASP A 188 17.50 16.16 2.22
N ALA A 189 17.46 15.15 1.37
CA ALA A 189 17.56 13.74 1.73
C ALA A 189 18.90 13.43 2.40
N GLN A 190 20.01 14.01 1.92
CA GLN A 190 21.34 13.80 2.52
C GLN A 190 21.31 14.09 4.03
N ARG A 191 20.71 15.21 4.43
CA ARG A 191 20.61 15.58 5.84
C ARG A 191 19.92 14.51 6.69
N LEU A 192 18.84 13.93 6.16
CA LEU A 192 18.09 12.86 6.82
C LEU A 192 18.82 11.52 6.79
N GLU A 193 19.50 11.17 5.68
CA GLU A 193 20.33 9.97 5.60
C GLU A 193 21.45 10.01 6.65
N LEU A 194 22.18 11.13 6.76
CA LEU A 194 23.21 11.31 7.79
C LEU A 194 22.63 11.22 9.21
N ARG A 195 21.43 11.77 9.43
CA ARG A 195 20.75 11.65 10.72
C ARG A 195 20.42 10.18 11.05
N LEU A 196 19.96 9.43 10.05
CA LEU A 196 19.66 8.01 10.20
C LEU A 196 20.91 7.17 10.43
N VAL A 197 22.05 7.50 9.81
CA VAL A 197 23.36 6.86 10.09
C VAL A 197 23.69 6.92 11.59
N LEU A 198 23.51 8.08 12.21
CA LEU A 198 23.77 8.25 13.65
C LEU A 198 22.85 7.36 14.49
N GLN A 199 21.55 7.34 14.19
CA GLN A 199 20.58 6.53 14.93
C GLN A 199 20.80 5.01 14.72
N LEU A 200 21.23 4.60 13.52
CA LEU A 200 21.60 3.22 13.23
C LEU A 200 22.87 2.80 13.99
N SER A 201 23.84 3.70 14.17
CA SER A 201 25.02 3.44 15.01
C SER A 201 24.63 3.18 16.46
N ASP A 202 23.72 4.00 17.01
CA ASP A 202 23.21 3.81 18.39
C ASP A 202 22.38 2.52 18.51
N LEU A 203 21.70 2.11 17.44
CA LEU A 203 20.94 0.85 17.40
C LEU A 203 21.88 -0.37 17.30
N GLU A 204 22.90 -0.30 16.46
CA GLU A 204 23.94 -1.33 16.28
C GLU A 204 24.57 -1.70 17.63
N GLN A 205 24.94 -0.69 18.45
CA GLN A 205 25.53 -0.88 19.77
C GLN A 205 24.61 -1.59 20.79
N ARG A 206 23.30 -1.54 20.58
CA ARG A 206 22.29 -2.17 21.46
C ARG A 206 21.92 -3.58 21.01
N LEU A 207 22.31 -3.98 19.81
CA LEU A 207 22.01 -5.29 19.24
C LEU A 207 23.19 -6.25 19.43
N SER A 208 22.97 -7.53 19.18
CA SER A 208 24.01 -8.56 19.24
C SER A 208 23.76 -9.65 18.21
N GLY A 209 24.83 -10.36 17.85
CA GLY A 209 24.77 -11.46 16.89
C GLY A 209 24.35 -11.03 15.48
N PRO A 210 23.55 -11.83 14.76
CA PRO A 210 23.17 -11.56 13.37
C PRO A 210 22.46 -10.21 13.15
N ALA A 211 21.69 -9.74 14.15
CA ALA A 211 20.98 -8.46 14.05
C ALA A 211 21.93 -7.26 14.08
N ALA A 212 23.03 -7.34 14.85
CA ALA A 212 24.05 -6.30 14.86
C ALA A 212 24.78 -6.22 13.50
N ILE A 213 25.19 -7.37 12.95
CA ILE A 213 25.87 -7.47 11.64
C ILE A 213 24.98 -6.87 10.54
N ARG A 214 23.71 -7.27 10.49
CA ARG A 214 22.78 -6.74 9.48
C ARG A 214 22.54 -5.23 9.63
N THR A 215 22.51 -4.72 10.86
CA THR A 215 22.35 -3.28 11.12
C THR A 215 23.60 -2.50 10.71
N GLN A 216 24.79 -3.07 10.91
CA GLN A 216 26.05 -2.51 10.43
C GLN A 216 26.07 -2.41 8.90
N ASP A 217 25.67 -3.47 8.18
CA ASP A 217 25.60 -3.46 6.71
C ASP A 217 24.63 -2.38 6.20
N ILE A 218 23.44 -2.27 6.82
CA ILE A 218 22.44 -1.25 6.50
C ILE A 218 22.97 0.16 6.81
N ARG A 219 23.72 0.34 7.90
CA ARG A 219 24.37 1.61 8.22
C ARG A 219 25.39 1.99 7.17
N GLN A 220 26.21 1.05 6.70
CA GLN A 220 27.19 1.30 5.65
C GLN A 220 26.52 1.71 4.33
N GLN A 221 25.45 1.01 3.93
CA GLN A 221 24.65 1.41 2.77
C GLN A 221 24.02 2.79 2.92
N THR A 222 23.56 3.15 4.13
CA THR A 222 22.98 4.47 4.43
C THR A 222 24.03 5.58 4.28
N ILE A 223 25.29 5.32 4.64
CA ILE A 223 26.40 6.26 4.41
C ILE A 223 26.60 6.51 2.91
N GLU A 224 26.66 5.45 2.10
CA GLU A 224 26.79 5.56 0.64
C GLU A 224 25.61 6.32 0.02
N MET A 225 24.40 6.07 0.52
CA MET A 225 23.20 6.78 0.09
C MET A 225 23.24 8.27 0.43
N ALA A 226 23.79 8.66 1.60
CA ALA A 226 23.91 10.06 1.99
C ALA A 226 24.73 10.87 0.96
N ASP A 227 25.85 10.32 0.48
CA ASP A 227 26.66 10.96 -0.56
C ASP A 227 25.92 11.03 -1.91
N ALA A 228 25.11 10.00 -2.20
CA ALA A 228 24.30 9.94 -3.41
C ALA A 228 23.02 10.80 -3.36
N THR A 229 22.74 11.53 -2.28
CA THR A 229 21.45 12.21 -2.08
C THR A 229 21.54 13.71 -1.80
N VAL A 230 22.71 14.31 -2.06
CA VAL A 230 22.92 15.76 -1.95
C VAL A 230 21.90 16.52 -2.79
N GLY A 231 21.14 17.42 -2.15
CA GLY A 231 20.13 18.25 -2.81
C GLY A 231 18.92 17.47 -3.37
N LEU A 232 18.78 16.18 -3.06
CA LEU A 232 17.61 15.40 -3.46
C LEU A 232 16.46 15.57 -2.47
N GLY A 233 15.24 15.71 -3.02
CA GLY A 233 14.02 15.79 -2.22
C GLY A 233 13.92 17.07 -1.39
N SER A 234 12.77 17.25 -0.77
CA SER A 234 12.53 18.34 0.15
C SER A 234 11.70 17.83 1.32
N PHE A 235 12.26 17.95 2.53
CA PHE A 235 11.66 17.45 3.75
C PHE A 235 11.53 18.57 4.78
N PRO A 236 10.50 18.54 5.64
CA PRO A 236 10.40 19.47 6.75
C PRO A 236 11.59 19.29 7.72
N ALA A 237 12.26 20.37 8.12
CA ALA A 237 13.39 20.29 9.07
C ALA A 237 13.01 19.64 10.42
N SER A 238 11.72 19.63 10.79
CA SER A 238 11.23 18.91 11.97
C SER A 238 11.48 17.40 11.91
N MET A 239 11.68 16.83 10.72
CA MET A 239 11.92 15.41 10.51
C MET A 239 13.26 14.95 11.11
N GLU A 240 14.28 15.82 11.24
CA GLU A 240 15.55 15.48 11.90
C GLU A 240 15.40 15.05 13.37
N ARG A 241 14.29 15.47 14.01
CA ARG A 241 13.97 15.16 15.41
C ARG A 241 13.19 13.86 15.57
N LYS A 242 12.77 13.21 14.48
CA LYS A 242 11.98 11.98 14.52
C LYS A 242 12.85 10.74 14.75
N GLY A 243 12.20 9.62 15.05
CA GLY A 243 12.86 8.33 15.25
C GLY A 243 13.35 7.72 13.93
N PRO A 244 14.13 6.63 14.01
CA PRO A 244 14.73 6.00 12.83
C PRO A 244 13.69 5.43 11.88
N LEU A 245 12.57 4.95 12.41
CA LEU A 245 11.49 4.41 11.60
C LEU A 245 10.82 5.50 10.76
N GLU A 246 10.44 6.62 11.39
CA GLU A 246 9.77 7.72 10.70
C GLU A 246 10.70 8.42 9.69
N ILE A 247 11.99 8.57 10.01
CA ILE A 247 12.98 9.09 9.07
C ILE A 247 13.12 8.14 7.87
N ALA A 248 13.21 6.83 8.10
CA ALA A 248 13.30 5.84 7.03
C ALA A 248 12.04 5.84 6.14
N GLU A 249 10.85 5.98 6.72
CA GLU A 249 9.59 6.11 5.99
C GLU A 249 9.59 7.37 5.12
N ALA A 250 9.96 8.53 5.69
CA ALA A 250 10.02 9.78 4.95
C ALA A 250 10.99 9.69 3.76
N LEU A 251 12.17 9.09 3.94
CA LEU A 251 13.15 8.91 2.88
C LEU A 251 12.64 7.99 1.76
N VAL A 252 11.97 6.87 2.10
CA VAL A 252 11.32 5.99 1.11
C VAL A 252 10.31 6.77 0.28
N ASP A 253 9.42 7.51 0.95
CA ASP A 253 8.39 8.29 0.26
C ASP A 253 9.00 9.37 -0.62
N GLY A 254 10.03 10.08 -0.14
CA GLY A 254 10.72 11.11 -0.90
C GLY A 254 11.41 10.59 -2.17
N TYR A 255 12.06 9.41 -2.11
CA TYR A 255 12.67 8.82 -3.30
C TYR A 255 11.64 8.31 -4.31
N LEU A 256 10.56 7.69 -3.85
CA LEU A 256 9.47 7.23 -4.72
C LEU A 256 8.75 8.40 -5.39
N ASP A 257 8.45 9.45 -4.63
CA ASP A 257 7.80 10.65 -5.13
C ASP A 257 8.70 11.44 -6.10
N GLY A 258 10.01 11.50 -5.82
CA GLY A 258 11.00 11.98 -6.77
C GLY A 258 11.00 11.19 -8.08
N ALA A 259 11.00 9.85 -7.99
CA ALA A 259 11.00 8.97 -9.15
C ALA A 259 9.75 9.19 -10.01
N GLU A 260 8.59 9.34 -9.39
CA GLU A 260 7.33 9.60 -10.09
C GLU A 260 7.30 10.91 -10.88
N ARG A 261 8.02 11.95 -10.39
CA ARG A 261 8.11 13.26 -11.06
C ARG A 261 9.25 13.35 -12.06
N SER A 262 10.18 12.41 -12.04
CA SER A 262 11.35 12.45 -12.91
C SER A 262 10.96 12.20 -14.37
N SER A 263 11.36 13.13 -15.25
CA SER A 263 11.28 12.95 -16.71
C SER A 263 12.62 12.50 -17.31
N ASP A 264 13.70 12.50 -16.52
CA ASP A 264 15.03 12.05 -16.93
C ASP A 264 15.25 10.58 -16.54
N ALA A 265 15.68 9.76 -17.50
CA ALA A 265 15.81 8.31 -17.33
C ALA A 265 16.91 7.94 -16.34
N ALA A 266 18.06 8.62 -16.37
CA ALA A 266 19.18 8.34 -15.47
C ALA A 266 18.85 8.76 -14.02
N HIS A 267 18.16 9.89 -13.87
CA HIS A 267 17.67 10.36 -12.58
C HIS A 267 16.58 9.44 -12.00
N LEU A 268 15.67 8.97 -12.85
CA LEU A 268 14.65 7.98 -12.48
C LEU A 268 15.30 6.69 -11.97
N GLU A 269 16.24 6.12 -12.73
CA GLU A 269 16.94 4.89 -12.35
C GLU A 269 17.67 5.05 -11.01
N ARG A 270 18.36 6.18 -10.82
CA ARG A 270 19.03 6.50 -9.54
C ARG A 270 18.03 6.56 -8.38
N LEU A 271 16.89 7.23 -8.54
CA LEU A 271 15.88 7.33 -7.50
C LEU A 271 15.21 5.97 -7.20
N GLN A 272 15.02 5.13 -8.21
CA GLN A 272 14.53 3.76 -8.03
C GLN A 272 15.52 2.90 -7.23
N GLN A 273 16.82 2.97 -7.54
CA GLN A 273 17.86 2.28 -6.78
C GLN A 273 17.94 2.77 -5.31
N LEU A 274 17.80 4.08 -5.09
CA LEU A 274 17.73 4.65 -3.73
C LEU A 274 16.49 4.16 -2.99
N ALA A 275 15.33 4.15 -3.65
CA ALA A 275 14.08 3.67 -3.07
C ALA A 275 14.14 2.18 -2.70
N GLU A 276 14.71 1.33 -3.55
CA GLU A 276 14.88 -0.11 -3.27
C GLU A 276 15.68 -0.37 -1.98
N ARG A 277 16.83 0.32 -1.84
CA ARG A 277 17.67 0.23 -0.65
C ARG A 277 16.94 0.78 0.58
N ALA A 278 16.27 1.92 0.44
CA ALA A 278 15.50 2.53 1.53
C ALA A 278 14.34 1.63 2.02
N ILE A 279 13.64 0.96 1.10
CA ILE A 279 12.55 0.01 1.43
C ILE A 279 13.11 -1.20 2.18
N SER A 280 14.24 -1.74 1.73
CA SER A 280 14.91 -2.87 2.40
C SER A 280 15.33 -2.51 3.82
N ARG A 281 15.86 -1.29 4.02
CA ARG A 281 16.19 -0.73 5.33
C ARG A 281 14.95 -0.55 6.21
N LEU A 282 13.87 0.02 5.67
CA LEU A 282 12.62 0.22 6.40
C LEU A 282 12.02 -1.12 6.86
N ALA A 283 12.04 -2.14 6.00
CA ALA A 283 11.57 -3.48 6.35
C ALA A 283 12.37 -4.08 7.51
N TRP A 284 13.69 -3.88 7.54
CA TRP A 284 14.53 -4.30 8.66
C TRP A 284 14.19 -3.57 9.96
N LEU A 285 14.09 -2.24 9.93
CA LEU A 285 13.74 -1.44 11.11
C LEU A 285 12.38 -1.83 11.71
N ARG A 286 11.40 -2.13 10.86
CA ARG A 286 10.10 -2.65 11.29
C ARG A 286 10.20 -4.01 11.95
N SER A 287 11.06 -4.90 11.44
CA SER A 287 11.24 -6.23 12.05
C SER A 287 11.82 -6.15 13.46
N LEU A 288 12.64 -5.15 13.76
CA LEU A 288 13.21 -4.92 15.09
C LEU A 288 12.22 -4.29 16.09
N SER A 289 11.13 -3.70 15.60
CA SER A 289 10.10 -3.07 16.43
C SER A 289 8.95 -4.02 16.78
N ALA A 290 8.95 -5.22 16.18
CA ALA A 290 7.94 -6.26 16.37
C ALA A 290 8.36 -7.31 17.43
N ASP A 291 9.57 -7.18 17.98
CA ASP A 291 10.12 -7.95 19.10
C ASP A 291 10.14 -7.09 20.38
#